data_AF-A0A0R2PL18-F1
#
_entry.id   AF-A0A0R2PL18-F1
#
_cell.length_a   1.000
_cell.length_b   1.000
_cell.length_c   1.000
_cell.angle_alpha   90.00
_cell.angle_beta   90.00
_cell.angle_gamma   90.00
#
_symmetry.space_group_name_H-M   'P 1'
#
loop_
_entity.id
_entity.type
_entity.pdbx_description
1 polymer ?
#
loop_
_entity_poly.entity_id
_entity_poly.type
_entity_poly.pdbx_seq_one_letter_code
_entity_poly.pdbx_strand_id
1 'polypeptide(L)'
;MTRWLVAACILLIILWYLSFTATRLDRLHHRVETSWANLDVLLQKRASVALEIAHSDIADPASSMLLTAAAYQARDANIQNRSQAESGLSGALGLLLEDAEHLTTAADSALLTELSGLTDKVRVGIAIHTDAVARTHMVRNKLIVRIFRLAGTAPLPITYEFEADVL
;
A
#
# COMPACT_ATOMS: atom_id res chain seq x y z
N MET A 1 -37.57 12.20 -39.96
CA MET A 1 -36.27 11.52 -40.14
C MET A 1 -35.14 12.18 -39.35
N THR A 2 -35.06 13.51 -39.31
CA THR A 2 -34.07 14.24 -38.48
C THR A 2 -34.08 13.85 -37.00
N ARG A 3 -35.25 13.67 -36.36
CA ARG A 3 -35.33 13.27 -34.94
C ARG A 3 -34.70 11.90 -34.64
N TRP A 4 -34.89 10.92 -35.52
CA TRP A 4 -34.29 9.58 -35.39
C TRP A 4 -32.78 9.61 -35.61
N LEU A 5 -32.31 10.40 -36.58
CA LEU A 5 -30.87 10.62 -36.79
C LEU A 5 -30.22 11.29 -35.57
N VAL A 6 -30.86 12.32 -35.01
CA VAL A 6 -30.38 12.98 -33.78
C VAL A 6 -30.34 12.01 -32.61
N ALA A 7 -31.40 11.21 -32.41
CA ALA A 7 -31.43 10.20 -31.36
C ALA A 7 -30.31 9.15 -31.52
N ALA A 8 -30.09 8.65 -32.75
CA ALA A 8 -29.02 7.71 -33.05
C ALA A 8 -27.62 8.30 -32.78
N CYS A 9 -27.38 9.56 -33.18
CA CYS A 9 -26.13 10.26 -32.88
C CYS A 9 -25.90 10.42 -31.37
N ILE A 10 -26.92 10.82 -30.61
CA ILE A 10 -26.82 10.95 -29.14
C ILE A 10 -26.49 9.60 -28.52
N LEU A 11 -27.15 8.53 -28.97
CA LEU A 11 -26.94 7.17 -28.46
C LEU A 11 -25.51 6.69 -28.73
N LEU A 12 -24.98 6.94 -29.93
CA LEU A 12 -23.58 6.63 -30.28
C LEU A 12 -22.58 7.39 -29.39
N ILE A 13 -22.82 8.68 -29.13
CA ILE A 13 -21.96 9.50 -28.25
C ILE A 13 -21.98 8.93 -26.82
N ILE A 14 -23.15 8.54 -26.31
CA ILE A 14 -23.28 7.93 -24.99
C ILE A 14 -22.51 6.61 -24.92
N LEU A 15 -22.68 5.73 -25.92
CA LEU A 15 -21.98 4.44 -25.98
C LEU A 15 -20.46 4.63 -26.02
N TRP A 16 -19.99 5.57 -26.84
CA TRP A 16 -18.57 5.91 -26.93
C TRP A 16 -18.02 6.45 -25.61
N TYR A 17 -18.75 7.37 -24.97
CA TYR A 17 -18.37 7.94 -23.68
C TYR A 17 -18.31 6.89 -22.56
N LEU A 18 -19.28 5.95 -22.54
CA LEU A 18 -19.28 4.80 -21.62
C LEU A 18 -18.05 3.92 -21.83
N SER A 19 -17.75 3.57 -23.08
CA SER A 19 -16.58 2.73 -23.43
C SER A 19 -15.27 3.37 -22.99
N PHE A 20 -15.12 4.68 -23.21
CA PHE A 20 -13.96 5.43 -22.74
C PHE A 20 -13.86 5.45 -21.20
N THR A 21 -14.99 5.64 -20.51
CA THR A 21 -15.04 5.67 -19.05
C THR A 21 -14.71 4.30 -18.44
N ALA A 22 -15.19 3.21 -19.04
CA ALA A 22 -14.86 1.83 -18.63
C ALA A 22 -13.36 1.58 -18.72
N THR A 23 -12.75 1.87 -19.88
CA THR A 23 -11.30 1.71 -20.08
C THR A 23 -10.48 2.55 -19.11
N ARG A 24 -10.93 3.76 -18.81
CA ARG A 24 -10.26 4.64 -17.85
C ARG A 24 -10.32 4.09 -16.43
N LEU A 25 -11.46 3.50 -16.03
CA LEU A 25 -11.65 2.90 -14.72
C LEU A 25 -10.81 1.63 -14.56
N ASP A 26 -10.70 0.80 -15.60
CA ASP A 26 -9.85 -0.39 -15.62
C ASP A 26 -8.37 -0.06 -15.34
N ARG A 27 -7.85 0.98 -16.03
CA ARG A 27 -6.48 1.47 -15.79
C ARG A 27 -6.25 1.96 -14.36
N LEU A 28 -7.26 2.53 -13.73
CA LEU A 28 -7.19 3.01 -12.34
C LEU A 28 -7.11 1.83 -11.36
N HIS A 29 -7.94 0.81 -11.55
CA HIS A 29 -7.85 -0.41 -10.73
C HIS A 29 -6.50 -1.09 -10.88
N HIS A 30 -6.02 -1.26 -12.12
CA HIS A 30 -4.70 -1.86 -12.34
C HIS A 30 -3.57 -1.02 -11.72
N ARG A 31 -3.71 0.31 -11.70
CA ARG A 31 -2.76 1.19 -11.00
C ARG A 31 -2.79 0.99 -9.48
N VAL A 32 -3.96 0.79 -8.89
CA VAL A 32 -4.08 0.45 -7.46
C VAL A 32 -3.39 -0.88 -7.17
N GLU A 33 -3.68 -1.92 -7.95
CA GLU A 33 -3.09 -3.26 -7.79
C GLU A 33 -1.55 -3.23 -7.91
N THR A 34 -1.03 -2.57 -8.95
CA THR A 34 0.42 -2.42 -9.14
C THR A 34 1.08 -1.59 -8.06
N SER A 35 0.43 -0.52 -7.56
CA SER A 35 0.94 0.26 -6.43
C SER A 35 1.01 -0.56 -5.14
N TRP A 36 0.00 -1.39 -4.88
CA TRP A 36 -0.02 -2.31 -3.74
C TRP A 36 1.08 -3.35 -3.84
N ALA A 37 1.26 -3.98 -5.00
CA ALA A 37 2.33 -4.96 -5.21
C ALA A 37 3.73 -4.36 -4.98
N ASN A 38 3.96 -3.13 -5.44
CA ASN A 38 5.21 -2.42 -5.19
C ASN A 38 5.42 -2.10 -3.71
N LEU A 39 4.37 -1.69 -3.00
CA LEU A 39 4.41 -1.44 -1.57
C LEU A 39 4.70 -2.74 -0.79
N ASP A 40 4.03 -3.85 -1.12
CA ASP A 40 4.22 -5.14 -0.46
C ASP A 40 5.68 -5.63 -0.56
N VAL A 41 6.34 -5.43 -1.72
CA VAL A 41 7.77 -5.73 -1.87
C VAL A 41 8.65 -4.90 -0.93
N LEU A 42 8.32 -3.62 -0.70
CA LEU A 42 9.06 -2.77 0.24
C LEU A 42 8.85 -3.21 1.68
N LEU A 43 7.62 -3.57 2.06
CA LEU A 43 7.29 -4.09 3.38
C LEU A 43 8.03 -5.40 3.67
N GLN A 44 8.04 -6.34 2.72
CA GLN A 44 8.79 -7.58 2.84
C GLN A 44 10.30 -7.35 3.02
N LYS A 45 10.89 -6.40 2.29
CA LYS A 45 12.30 -6.01 2.45
C LYS A 45 12.58 -5.37 3.82
N ARG A 46 11.65 -4.55 4.31
CA ARG A 46 11.77 -3.97 5.66
C ARG A 46 11.74 -5.07 6.73
N ALA A 47 10.85 -6.05 6.60
CA ALA A 47 10.79 -7.19 7.50
C ALA A 47 12.05 -8.07 7.43
N SER A 48 12.67 -8.25 6.26
CA SER A 48 13.93 -8.99 6.16
C SER A 48 15.09 -8.27 6.84
N VAL A 49 15.22 -6.96 6.64
CA VAL A 49 16.25 -6.16 7.33
C VAL A 49 16.01 -6.13 8.85
N ALA A 50 14.75 -6.09 9.28
CA ALA A 50 14.40 -6.20 10.70
C ALA A 50 14.83 -7.56 11.32
N LEU A 51 14.70 -8.66 10.56
CA LEU A 51 15.24 -9.96 11.00
C LEU A 51 16.76 -9.94 11.10
N GLU A 52 17.47 -9.31 10.16
CA GLU A 52 18.92 -9.18 10.22
C GLU A 52 19.36 -8.37 11.45
N ILE A 53 18.66 -7.29 11.76
CA ILE A 53 18.89 -6.49 12.98
C ILE A 53 18.60 -7.30 14.25
N ALA A 54 17.58 -8.16 14.25
CA ALA A 54 17.29 -9.02 15.40
C ALA A 54 18.40 -10.04 15.69
N HIS A 55 19.17 -10.45 14.67
CA HIS A 55 20.27 -11.40 14.81
C HIS A 55 21.64 -10.73 15.05
N SER A 56 21.73 -9.40 15.00
CA SER A 56 22.96 -8.67 15.29
C SER A 56 23.10 -8.35 16.79
N ASP A 57 24.30 -7.94 17.19
CA ASP A 57 24.63 -7.61 18.59
C ASP A 57 23.95 -6.32 19.11
N ILE A 58 23.12 -5.68 18.28
CA ILE A 58 22.35 -4.47 18.63
C ILE A 58 21.19 -4.81 19.57
N ALA A 59 20.55 -5.95 19.36
CA ALA A 59 19.34 -6.33 20.07
C ALA A 59 19.71 -7.12 21.34
N ASP A 60 19.19 -6.70 22.49
CA ASP A 60 19.23 -7.56 23.67
C ASP A 60 18.40 -8.84 23.42
N PRO A 61 18.65 -9.94 24.14
CA PRO A 61 17.97 -11.22 23.87
C PRO A 61 16.44 -11.13 23.94
N ALA A 62 15.88 -10.21 24.75
CA ALA A 62 14.43 -10.03 24.82
C ALA A 62 13.89 -9.26 23.59
N SER A 63 14.51 -8.14 23.20
CA SER A 63 14.08 -7.39 22.01
C SER A 63 14.35 -8.16 20.72
N SER A 64 15.41 -8.96 20.66
CA SER A 64 15.68 -9.86 19.53
C SER A 64 14.53 -10.85 19.31
N MET A 65 14.03 -11.48 20.37
CA MET A 65 12.88 -12.40 20.28
C MET A 65 11.60 -11.68 19.85
N LEU A 66 11.33 -10.49 20.43
CA LEU A 66 10.15 -9.69 20.07
C LEU A 66 10.20 -9.21 18.63
N LEU A 67 11.34 -8.67 18.18
CA LEU A 67 11.53 -8.19 16.83
C LEU A 67 11.47 -9.33 15.81
N THR A 68 12.08 -10.48 16.14
CA THR A 68 12.00 -11.68 15.29
C THR A 68 10.55 -12.12 15.10
N ALA A 69 9.77 -12.22 16.18
CA ALA A 69 8.36 -12.61 16.11
C ALA A 69 7.51 -11.59 15.33
N ALA A 70 7.76 -10.29 15.52
CA ALA A 70 7.07 -9.23 14.79
C ALA A 70 7.43 -9.25 13.29
N ALA A 71 8.69 -9.47 12.95
CA ALA A 71 9.16 -9.51 11.56
C ALA A 71 8.63 -10.75 10.81
N TYR A 72 8.56 -11.92 11.46
CA TYR A 72 7.88 -13.08 10.87
C TYR A 72 6.38 -12.83 10.65
N GLN A 73 5.69 -12.25 11.63
CA GLN A 73 4.28 -11.89 11.47
C GLN A 73 4.08 -10.89 10.32
N ALA A 74 4.92 -9.85 10.23
CA ALA A 74 4.86 -8.88 9.14
C ALA A 74 5.14 -9.51 7.78
N ARG A 75 6.05 -10.48 7.69
CA ARG A 75 6.37 -11.17 6.44
C ARG A 75 5.25 -12.10 5.97
N ASP A 76 4.69 -12.88 6.90
CA ASP A 76 3.69 -13.92 6.58
C ASP A 76 2.24 -13.41 6.64
N ALA A 77 2.01 -12.15 7.04
CA ALA A 77 0.67 -11.60 7.13
C ALA A 77 -0.07 -11.59 5.77
N ASN A 78 -1.33 -11.98 5.80
CA ASN A 78 -2.25 -11.75 4.68
C ASN A 78 -2.78 -10.31 4.74
N ILE A 79 -3.40 -9.86 3.66
CA ILE A 79 -3.93 -8.51 3.47
C ILE A 79 -4.86 -8.04 4.60
N GLN A 80 -5.64 -8.95 5.22
CA GLN A 80 -6.51 -8.59 6.36
C GLN A 80 -5.72 -8.31 7.65
N ASN A 81 -4.63 -9.06 7.88
CA ASN A 81 -3.83 -8.95 9.11
C ASN A 81 -2.61 -8.04 8.95
N ARG A 82 -2.33 -7.59 7.72
CA ARG A 82 -1.15 -6.79 7.39
C ARG A 82 -1.04 -5.54 8.24
N SER A 83 -2.16 -4.84 8.47
CA SER A 83 -2.14 -3.62 9.27
C SER A 83 -1.64 -3.85 10.70
N GLN A 84 -2.18 -4.86 11.38
CA GLN A 84 -1.76 -5.19 12.75
C GLN A 84 -0.29 -5.64 12.78
N ALA A 85 0.14 -6.42 11.80
CA ALA A 85 1.51 -6.91 11.72
C ALA A 85 2.52 -5.78 11.46
N GLU A 86 2.21 -4.82 10.57
CA GLU A 86 3.07 -3.67 10.28
C GLU A 86 3.14 -2.68 11.45
N SER A 87 2.02 -2.43 12.13
CA SER A 87 2.02 -1.62 13.35
C SER A 87 2.83 -2.29 14.47
N GLY A 88 2.69 -3.62 14.62
CA GLY A 88 3.48 -4.41 15.57
C GLY A 88 4.99 -4.37 15.28
N LEU A 89 5.38 -4.55 14.02
CA LEU A 89 6.79 -4.44 13.60
C LEU A 89 7.34 -3.03 13.81
N SER A 90 6.57 -2.00 13.48
CA SER A 90 6.98 -0.60 13.67
C SER A 90 7.15 -0.26 15.16
N GLY A 91 6.26 -0.77 16.02
CA GLY A 91 6.39 -0.63 17.47
C GLY A 91 7.63 -1.34 18.02
N ALA A 92 7.87 -2.59 17.61
CA ALA A 92 9.07 -3.35 18.04
C ALA A 92 10.38 -2.68 17.59
N LEU A 93 10.43 -2.18 16.35
CA LEU A 93 11.58 -1.42 15.85
C LEU A 93 11.77 -0.10 16.60
N GLY A 94 10.68 0.59 16.97
CA GLY A 94 10.74 1.83 17.74
C GLY A 94 11.38 1.62 19.11
N LEU A 95 10.96 0.59 19.83
CA LEU A 95 11.53 0.22 21.14
C LEU A 95 13.02 -0.14 21.02
N LEU A 96 13.38 -0.94 20.01
CA LEU A 96 14.78 -1.31 19.79
C LEU A 96 15.65 -0.09 19.48
N LEU A 97 15.19 0.81 18.60
CA LEU A 97 15.97 2.00 18.23
C LEU A 97 16.22 2.94 19.43
N GLU A 98 15.26 3.02 20.35
CA GLU A 98 15.40 3.81 21.59
C GLU A 98 16.49 3.23 22.51
N ASP A 99 16.58 1.90 22.61
CA ASP A 99 17.60 1.21 23.41
C ASP A 99 18.98 1.15 22.71
N ALA A 100 19.01 1.08 21.38
CA ALA A 100 20.23 0.87 20.59
C ALA A 100 21.15 2.10 20.50
N GLU A 101 20.69 3.29 20.88
CA GLU A 101 21.43 4.57 20.76
C GLU A 101 22.80 4.56 21.48
N HIS A 102 23.02 3.60 22.39
CA HIS A 102 24.23 3.49 23.21
C HIS A 102 25.23 2.39 22.79
N LEU A 103 24.91 1.52 21.81
CA LEU A 103 25.67 0.27 21.57
C LEU A 103 26.10 0.00 20.11
N THR A 104 25.98 0.96 19.18
CA THR A 104 26.13 0.69 17.74
C THR A 104 27.57 0.48 17.26
N THR A 105 27.84 -0.63 16.57
CA THR A 105 29.06 -0.87 15.75
C THR A 105 28.91 -0.28 14.34
N ALA A 106 30.00 -0.22 13.55
CA ALA A 106 29.96 0.25 12.16
C ALA A 106 29.12 -0.64 11.21
N ALA A 107 28.99 -1.94 11.49
CA ALA A 107 28.08 -2.83 10.74
C ALA A 107 26.61 -2.54 11.07
N ASP A 108 26.34 -2.25 12.34
CA ASP A 108 25.02 -1.95 12.85
C ASP A 108 24.48 -0.63 12.28
N SER A 109 25.35 0.38 12.17
CA SER A 109 24.97 1.66 11.56
C SER A 109 24.59 1.54 10.08
N ALA A 110 25.18 0.59 9.35
CA ALA A 110 24.80 0.32 7.96
C ALA A 110 23.37 -0.27 7.86
N LEU A 111 23.03 -1.24 8.71
CA LEU A 111 21.68 -1.83 8.77
C LEU A 111 20.62 -0.81 9.18
N LEU A 112 20.92 0.06 10.16
CA LEU A 112 20.02 1.13 10.57
C LEU A 112 19.81 2.18 9.45
N THR A 113 20.87 2.47 8.69
CA THR A 113 20.78 3.35 7.51
C THR A 113 19.94 2.72 6.40
N GLU A 114 20.08 1.42 6.16
CA GLU A 114 19.24 0.70 5.21
C GLU A 114 17.78 0.66 5.65
N LEU A 115 17.52 0.37 6.93
CA LEU A 115 16.18 0.34 7.52
C LEU A 115 15.47 1.70 7.39
N SER A 116 16.17 2.80 7.72
CA SER A 116 15.61 4.15 7.57
C SER A 116 15.31 4.47 6.10
N GLY A 117 16.23 4.16 5.18
CA GLY A 117 16.01 4.31 3.75
C GLY A 117 14.84 3.47 3.20
N LEU A 118 14.63 2.26 3.73
CA LEU A 118 13.45 1.44 3.40
C LEU A 118 12.18 2.03 3.99
N THR A 119 12.21 2.52 5.22
CA THR A 119 11.06 3.14 5.89
C THR A 119 10.58 4.38 5.13
N ASP A 120 11.50 5.21 4.64
CA ASP A 120 11.16 6.36 3.80
C ASP A 120 10.56 5.94 2.45
N LYS A 121 11.09 4.89 1.81
CA LYS A 121 10.51 4.33 0.58
C LYS A 121 9.10 3.78 0.82
N VAL A 122 8.87 3.11 1.96
CA VAL A 122 7.54 2.63 2.37
C VAL A 122 6.58 3.80 2.52
N ARG A 123 6.98 4.88 3.21
CA ARG A 123 6.16 6.11 3.33
C ARG A 123 5.74 6.67 1.97
N VAL A 124 6.67 6.74 1.02
CA VAL A 124 6.36 7.17 -0.35
C VAL A 124 5.45 6.17 -1.07
N GLY A 125 5.67 4.87 -0.90
CA GLY A 125 4.82 3.82 -1.47
C GLY A 125 3.38 3.91 -0.99
N ILE A 126 3.18 4.15 0.31
CA ILE A 126 1.87 4.39 0.94
C ILE A 126 1.18 5.61 0.31
N ALA A 127 1.90 6.73 0.15
CA ALA A 127 1.36 7.93 -0.48
C ALA A 127 0.91 7.68 -1.94
N ILE A 128 1.65 6.85 -2.69
CA ILE A 128 1.29 6.48 -4.07
C ILE A 128 0.05 5.58 -4.08
N HIS A 129 -0.04 4.61 -3.17
CA HIS A 129 -1.21 3.73 -3.07
C HIS A 129 -2.48 4.49 -2.69
N THR A 130 -2.41 5.33 -1.65
CA THR A 130 -3.53 6.14 -1.17
C THR A 130 -4.02 7.13 -2.24
N ASP A 131 -3.13 7.77 -3.01
CA ASP A 131 -3.51 8.60 -4.17
C ASP A 131 -4.22 7.77 -5.26
N ALA A 132 -3.73 6.55 -5.57
CA ALA A 132 -4.37 5.67 -6.54
C ALA A 132 -5.78 5.24 -6.08
N VAL A 133 -5.94 4.91 -4.79
CA VAL A 133 -7.22 4.58 -4.16
C VAL A 133 -8.17 5.78 -4.24
N ALA A 134 -7.74 6.96 -3.81
CA ALA A 134 -8.54 8.18 -3.84
C ALA A 134 -9.01 8.56 -5.25
N ARG A 135 -8.12 8.49 -6.25
CA ARG A 135 -8.49 8.72 -7.66
C ARG A 135 -9.52 7.72 -8.16
N THR A 136 -9.42 6.46 -7.75
CA THR A 136 -10.37 5.42 -8.13
C THR A 136 -11.74 5.69 -7.51
N HIS A 137 -11.80 6.07 -6.23
CA HIS A 137 -13.03 6.51 -5.55
C HIS A 137 -13.69 7.70 -6.24
N MET A 138 -12.93 8.75 -6.57
CA MET A 138 -13.46 9.94 -7.27
C MET A 138 -14.13 9.59 -8.59
N VAL A 139 -13.59 8.63 -9.34
CA VAL A 139 -14.15 8.20 -10.63
C VAL A 139 -15.35 7.29 -10.44
N ARG A 140 -15.26 6.35 -9.49
CA ARG A 140 -16.32 5.40 -9.18
C ARG A 140 -17.57 6.07 -8.61
N ASN A 141 -17.42 7.20 -7.91
CA ASN A 141 -18.54 7.95 -7.34
C ASN A 141 -19.31 8.81 -8.37
N LYS A 142 -18.84 8.89 -9.63
CA LYS A 142 -19.59 9.62 -10.68
C LYS A 142 -20.91 8.92 -10.98
N LEU A 143 -21.99 9.69 -11.07
CA LEU A 143 -23.35 9.19 -11.36
C LEU A 143 -23.39 8.30 -12.61
N ILE A 144 -22.66 8.66 -13.67
CA ILE A 144 -22.60 7.86 -14.90
C ILE A 144 -22.04 6.44 -14.64
N VAL A 145 -21.03 6.32 -13.78
CA VAL A 145 -20.39 5.03 -13.46
C VAL A 145 -21.31 4.16 -12.62
N ARG A 146 -22.04 4.79 -11.68
CA ARG A 146 -22.99 4.11 -10.79
C ARG A 146 -24.26 3.66 -11.52
N ILE A 147 -24.84 4.53 -12.35
CA ILE A 147 -26.07 4.24 -13.11
C ILE A 147 -25.82 3.12 -14.13
N PHE A 148 -24.71 3.21 -14.88
CA PHE A 148 -24.38 2.23 -15.90
C PHE A 148 -23.59 1.02 -15.37
N ARG A 149 -23.39 0.91 -14.05
CA ARG A 149 -22.63 -0.17 -13.37
C ARG A 149 -21.31 -0.49 -14.06
N LEU A 150 -20.60 0.53 -14.54
CA LEU A 150 -19.36 0.43 -15.31
C LEU A 150 -18.21 -0.20 -14.51
N ALA A 151 -18.29 -0.17 -13.17
CA ALA A 151 -17.31 -0.81 -12.28
C ALA A 151 -17.46 -2.35 -12.19
N GLY A 152 -18.55 -2.91 -12.71
CA GLY A 152 -18.80 -4.35 -12.68
C GLY A 152 -18.76 -4.94 -11.26
N THR A 153 -18.00 -6.02 -11.11
CA THR A 153 -17.76 -6.76 -9.84
C THR A 153 -16.43 -6.37 -9.16
N ALA A 154 -15.73 -5.35 -9.63
CA ALA A 154 -14.44 -4.97 -9.07
C ALA A 154 -14.60 -4.55 -7.59
N PRO A 155 -13.80 -5.14 -6.67
CA PRO A 155 -13.85 -4.78 -5.25
C PRO A 155 -13.52 -3.30 -5.07
N LEU A 156 -14.01 -2.71 -3.98
CA LEU A 156 -13.70 -1.32 -3.66
C LEU A 156 -12.25 -1.23 -3.19
N PRO A 157 -11.43 -0.33 -3.76
CA PRO A 157 -10.09 -0.07 -3.20
C PRO A 157 -10.21 0.43 -1.77
N ILE A 158 -9.44 -0.16 -0.86
CA ILE A 158 -9.41 0.19 0.56
C ILE A 158 -8.05 0.78 0.90
N THR A 159 -8.03 1.79 1.75
CA THR A 159 -6.83 2.24 2.45
C THR A 159 -6.72 1.45 3.75
N TYR A 160 -5.53 0.97 4.08
CA TYR A 160 -5.33 0.20 5.30
C TYR A 160 -5.04 1.13 6.49
N GLU A 161 -5.28 0.66 7.71
CA GLU A 161 -5.13 1.49 8.92
C GLU A 161 -3.67 1.91 9.14
N PHE A 162 -2.69 1.02 8.90
CA PHE A 162 -1.27 1.36 8.98
C PHE A 162 -0.82 2.43 7.97
N GLU A 163 -1.57 2.64 6.88
CA GLU A 163 -1.30 3.69 5.90
C GLU A 163 -1.80 5.06 6.36
N ALA A 164 -2.83 5.08 7.21
CA ALA A 164 -3.43 6.31 7.72
C ALA A 164 -2.53 7.00 8.76
N ASP A 165 -1.77 6.23 9.53
CA ASP A 165 -0.85 6.74 10.56
C ASP A 165 0.39 7.46 9.99
N VAL A 166 0.61 7.37 8.67
CA VAL A 166 1.81 7.87 7.99
C VAL A 166 1.60 9.27 7.36
N LEU A 167 0.35 9.71 7.24
CA LEU A 167 -0.06 11.01 6.66
C LEU A 167 -0.28 12.08 7.72
#